data_AF-A0A3D2F734-F1
#
_entry.id   AF-A0A3D2F734-F1
#
_cell.length_a   1.000
_cell.length_b   1.000
_cell.length_c   1.000
_cell.angle_alpha   90.00
_cell.angle_beta   90.00
_cell.angle_gamma   90.00
#
_symmetry.space_group_name_H-M   'P 1'
#
loop_
_entity.id
_entity.type
_entity.pdbx_description
1 polymer ?
#
loop_
_entity_poly.entity_id
_entity_poly.type
_entity_poly.pdbx_seq_one_letter_code
_entity_poly.pdbx_strand_id
1 'polypeptide(L)'
;TELLNQQVAALRTQLKELSGLLNLAEERDQEAQVQLQSLGSDLNTALARAVAEERRRRVLEEEERKRLEAETKDLAQYRSEFFGRLRDLLGTQEGIRIEGDRFVFSSEVLFPPGGAQLSALGEGEIAKIAAILRGIADEIPP
;
A
#
# COMPACT_ATOMS: atom_id res chain seq x y z
N THR A 1 -41.35 -79.79 5.23
CA THR A 1 -40.77 -79.20 4.01
C THR A 1 -41.37 -77.83 3.70
N GLU A 2 -42.67 -77.60 3.95
CA GLU A 2 -43.33 -76.30 3.80
C GLU A 2 -42.67 -75.14 4.55
N LEU A 3 -42.34 -75.32 5.84
CA LEU A 3 -41.73 -74.26 6.68
C LEU A 3 -40.37 -73.78 6.13
N LEU A 4 -39.56 -74.70 5.60
CA LEU A 4 -38.27 -74.36 5.01
C LEU A 4 -38.45 -73.58 3.70
N ASN A 5 -39.44 -73.94 2.89
CA ASN A 5 -39.78 -73.20 1.67
C ASN A 5 -40.26 -71.77 2.00
N GLN A 6 -41.04 -71.58 3.07
CA GLN A 6 -41.44 -70.25 3.53
C GLN A 6 -40.25 -69.40 4.00
N GLN A 7 -39.30 -70.00 4.73
CA GLN A 7 -38.08 -69.30 5.17
C GLN A 7 -37.17 -68.92 4.00
N VAL A 8 -37.00 -69.81 3.01
CA VAL A 8 -36.22 -69.52 1.79
C VAL A 8 -36.89 -68.44 0.95
N ALA A 9 -38.23 -68.41 0.88
CA ALA A 9 -38.97 -67.34 0.21
C ALA A 9 -38.79 -65.98 0.93
N ALA A 10 -38.86 -65.97 2.27
CA ALA A 10 -38.64 -64.76 3.06
C ALA A 10 -37.21 -64.18 2.89
N LEU A 11 -36.18 -65.04 2.95
CA LEU A 11 -34.79 -64.65 2.72
C LEU A 11 -34.56 -64.08 1.30
N ARG A 12 -35.19 -64.66 0.26
CA ARG A 12 -35.14 -64.11 -1.10
C ARG A 12 -35.76 -62.72 -1.20
N THR A 13 -36.87 -62.49 -0.50
CA THR A 13 -37.49 -61.16 -0.42
C THR A 13 -36.58 -60.16 0.28
N GLN A 14 -35.97 -60.53 1.41
CA GLN A 14 -35.03 -59.68 2.14
C GLN A 14 -33.77 -59.37 1.32
N LEU A 15 -33.21 -60.34 0.59
CA LEU A 15 -32.08 -60.10 -0.31
C LEU A 15 -32.45 -59.19 -1.47
N LYS A 16 -33.67 -59.31 -2.00
CA LYS A 16 -34.18 -58.40 -3.04
C LYS A 16 -34.33 -56.97 -2.53
N GLU A 17 -34.84 -56.80 -1.31
CA GLU A 17 -34.96 -55.50 -0.65
C GLU A 17 -33.58 -54.87 -0.39
N LEU A 18 -32.64 -55.64 0.17
CA LEU A 18 -31.28 -55.18 0.41
C LEU A 18 -30.57 -54.80 -0.90
N SER A 19 -30.71 -55.60 -1.95
CA SER A 19 -30.16 -55.26 -3.26
C SER A 19 -30.77 -53.97 -3.81
N GLY A 20 -32.06 -53.73 -3.60
CA GLY A 20 -32.72 -52.48 -3.97
C GLY A 20 -32.16 -51.28 -3.21
N LEU A 21 -31.95 -51.42 -1.90
CA LEU A 21 -31.35 -50.37 -1.07
C LEU A 21 -29.89 -50.08 -1.44
N LEU A 22 -29.11 -51.13 -1.74
CA LEU A 22 -27.72 -50.99 -2.19
C LEU A 22 -27.63 -50.24 -3.52
N ASN A 23 -28.47 -50.59 -4.50
CA ASN A 23 -28.50 -49.88 -5.78
C ASN A 23 -28.86 -48.39 -5.60
N LEU A 24 -29.84 -48.10 -4.74
CA LEU A 24 -30.21 -46.71 -4.43
C LEU A 24 -29.07 -45.94 -3.78
N ALA A 25 -28.32 -46.58 -2.87
CA ALA A 25 -27.17 -45.96 -2.23
C ALA A 25 -26.04 -45.70 -3.25
N GLU A 26 -25.78 -46.66 -4.15
CA GLU A 26 -24.75 -46.51 -5.20
C GLU A 26 -25.07 -45.38 -6.18
N GLU A 27 -26.35 -45.22 -6.58
CA GLU A 27 -26.79 -44.09 -7.41
C GLU A 27 -26.56 -42.75 -6.71
N ARG A 28 -26.86 -42.65 -5.41
CA ARG A 28 -26.64 -41.42 -4.62
C ARG A 28 -25.15 -41.11 -4.48
N ASP A 29 -24.31 -42.12 -4.28
CA ASP A 29 -22.85 -41.94 -4.18
C ASP A 29 -22.27 -41.46 -5.52
N GLN A 30 -22.73 -41.99 -6.65
CA GLN A 30 -22.31 -41.52 -7.97
C GLN A 30 -22.70 -40.06 -8.22
N GLU A 31 -23.93 -39.67 -7.87
CA GLU A 31 -24.38 -38.27 -7.95
C GLU A 31 -23.53 -37.35 -7.06
N ALA A 32 -23.25 -37.75 -5.82
CA ALA A 32 -22.41 -36.99 -4.91
C ALA A 32 -20.97 -36.86 -5.44
N GLN A 33 -20.41 -37.92 -6.03
CA GLN A 33 -19.07 -37.90 -6.61
C GLN A 33 -18.97 -36.91 -7.78
N VAL A 34 -19.98 -36.87 -8.65
CA VAL A 34 -20.04 -35.89 -9.76
C VAL A 34 -20.12 -34.46 -9.22
N GLN A 35 -20.93 -34.22 -8.18
CA GLN A 35 -21.00 -32.91 -7.54
C GLN A 35 -19.66 -32.49 -6.91
N LEU A 36 -18.99 -33.39 -6.20
CA LEU A 36 -17.67 -33.13 -5.61
C LEU A 36 -16.62 -32.80 -6.68
N GLN A 37 -16.65 -33.49 -7.83
CA GLN A 37 -15.76 -33.18 -8.94
C GLN A 37 -16.04 -31.79 -9.53
N SER A 38 -17.31 -31.43 -9.73
CA SER A 38 -17.71 -30.09 -10.18
C SER A 38 -17.24 -29.02 -9.20
N LEU A 39 -17.52 -29.20 -7.91
CA LEU A 39 -17.11 -28.28 -6.86
C LEU A 39 -15.59 -28.14 -6.77
N GLY A 40 -14.85 -29.25 -6.93
CA GLY A 40 -13.39 -29.22 -6.98
C GLY A 40 -12.85 -28.44 -8.17
N SER A 41 -13.46 -28.58 -9.35
CA SER A 41 -13.13 -27.80 -10.54
C SER A 41 -13.42 -26.30 -10.36
N ASP A 42 -14.58 -25.98 -9.77
CA ASP A 42 -14.99 -24.60 -9.50
C ASP A 42 -14.07 -23.94 -8.47
N LEU A 43 -13.71 -24.67 -7.41
CA LEU A 43 -12.76 -24.20 -6.40
C LEU A 43 -11.37 -23.95 -6.99
N ASN A 44 -10.86 -24.87 -7.80
CA ASN A 44 -9.57 -24.68 -8.48
C ASN A 44 -9.60 -23.44 -9.39
N THR A 45 -10.70 -23.23 -10.10
CA THR A 45 -10.89 -22.05 -10.95
C THR A 45 -10.95 -20.77 -10.12
N ALA A 46 -11.70 -20.77 -9.02
CA ALA A 46 -11.81 -19.63 -8.12
C ALA A 46 -10.47 -19.29 -7.45
N LEU A 47 -9.72 -20.30 -7.00
CA LEU A 47 -8.39 -20.13 -6.42
C LEU A 47 -7.40 -19.56 -7.43
N ALA A 48 -7.41 -20.07 -8.67
CA ALA A 48 -6.55 -19.55 -9.73
C ALA A 48 -6.86 -18.07 -10.03
N ARG A 49 -8.14 -17.67 -10.04
CA ARG A 49 -8.55 -16.27 -10.19
C ARG A 49 -8.07 -15.41 -9.02
N ALA A 50 -8.27 -15.87 -7.78
CA ALA A 50 -7.83 -15.13 -6.59
C ALA A 50 -6.31 -14.91 -6.56
N VAL A 51 -5.52 -15.94 -6.89
CA VAL A 51 -4.06 -15.83 -6.97
C VAL A 51 -3.64 -14.87 -8.09
N ALA A 52 -4.32 -14.88 -9.24
CA ALA A 52 -4.04 -13.97 -10.33
C ALA A 52 -4.35 -12.50 -9.96
N GLU A 53 -5.43 -12.25 -9.24
CA GLU A 53 -5.79 -10.93 -8.73
C GLU A 53 -4.79 -10.43 -7.69
N GLU A 54 -4.40 -11.27 -6.74
CA GLU A 54 -3.41 -10.91 -5.72
C GLU A 54 -2.07 -10.52 -6.36
N ARG A 55 -1.60 -11.31 -7.34
CA ARG A 55 -0.37 -10.99 -8.08
C ARG A 55 -0.46 -9.65 -8.80
N ARG A 56 -1.59 -9.34 -9.43
CA ARG A 56 -1.80 -8.03 -10.08
C ARG A 56 -1.75 -6.89 -9.09
N ARG A 57 -2.39 -7.05 -7.91
CA ARG A 57 -2.34 -6.03 -6.85
C ARG A 57 -0.92 -5.78 -6.36
N ARG A 58 -0.17 -6.85 -6.07
CA ARG A 58 1.24 -6.73 -5.65
C ARG A 58 2.10 -6.00 -6.67
N VAL A 59 1.94 -6.28 -7.97
CA VAL A 59 2.70 -5.58 -9.01
C VAL A 59 2.38 -4.09 -9.03
N LEU A 60 1.09 -3.73 -8.95
CA LEU A 60 0.68 -2.32 -8.91
C LEU A 60 1.20 -1.59 -7.67
N GLU A 61 1.15 -2.23 -6.50
CA GLU A 61 1.70 -1.69 -5.25
C GLU A 61 3.23 -1.51 -5.33
N GLU A 62 3.95 -2.45 -5.93
CA GLU A 62 5.40 -2.32 -6.12
C GLU A 62 5.77 -1.20 -7.10
N GLU A 63 5.00 -1.03 -8.17
CA GLU A 63 5.17 0.06 -9.13
C GLU A 63 4.90 1.42 -8.47
N GLU A 64 3.81 1.55 -7.72
CA GLU A 64 3.46 2.75 -6.97
C GLU A 64 4.54 3.09 -5.93
N ARG A 65 4.98 2.09 -5.15
CA ARG A 65 6.08 2.27 -4.19
C ARG A 65 7.35 2.79 -4.87
N LYS A 66 7.73 2.23 -6.03
CA LYS A 66 8.90 2.69 -6.79
C LYS A 66 8.74 4.13 -7.27
N ARG A 67 7.54 4.52 -7.73
CA ARG A 67 7.26 5.90 -8.14
C ARG A 67 7.37 6.87 -6.98
N LEU A 68 6.78 6.55 -5.83
CA LEU A 68 6.89 7.36 -4.62
C LEU A 68 8.34 7.44 -4.11
N GLU A 69 9.09 6.34 -4.19
CA GLU A 69 10.50 6.35 -3.83
C GLU A 69 11.33 7.25 -4.77
N ALA A 70 11.05 7.23 -6.07
CA ALA A 70 11.68 8.13 -7.03
C ALA A 70 11.32 9.60 -6.75
N GLU A 71 10.04 9.90 -6.55
CA GLU A 71 9.57 11.26 -6.25
C GLU A 71 10.18 11.80 -4.95
N THR A 72 10.24 10.98 -3.89
CA THR A 72 10.87 11.39 -2.62
C THR A 72 12.37 11.61 -2.76
N LYS A 73 13.07 10.83 -3.60
CA LYS A 73 14.49 11.06 -3.92
C LYS A 73 14.69 12.35 -4.70
N ASP A 74 13.87 12.60 -5.71
CA ASP A 74 13.91 13.82 -6.50
C ASP A 74 13.68 15.03 -5.59
N LEU A 75 12.62 15.00 -4.77
CA LEU A 75 12.33 16.05 -3.78
C LEU A 75 13.49 16.27 -2.80
N ALA A 76 14.13 15.19 -2.33
CA ALA A 76 15.28 15.30 -1.43
C ALA A 76 16.52 15.90 -2.13
N GLN A 77 16.76 15.56 -3.40
CA GLN A 77 17.83 16.14 -4.20
C GLN A 77 17.57 17.63 -4.45
N TYR A 78 16.36 17.99 -4.89
CA TYR A 78 15.95 19.39 -5.08
C TYR A 78 16.12 20.22 -3.82
N ARG A 79 15.67 19.70 -2.67
CA ARG A 79 15.85 20.35 -1.37
C ARG A 79 17.34 20.59 -1.08
N SER A 80 18.19 19.62 -1.37
CA SER A 80 19.64 19.72 -1.13
C SER A 80 20.30 20.76 -2.04
N GLU A 81 19.95 20.79 -3.33
CA GLU A 81 20.44 21.78 -4.30
C GLU A 81 19.96 23.20 -3.97
N PHE A 82 18.71 23.33 -3.54
CA PHE A 82 18.13 24.60 -3.07
C PHE A 82 18.89 25.14 -1.86
N PHE A 83 19.09 24.32 -0.82
CA PHE A 83 19.81 24.75 0.37
C PHE A 83 21.29 25.01 0.11
N GLY A 84 21.91 24.29 -0.84
CA GLY A 84 23.27 24.57 -1.31
C GLY A 84 23.38 25.99 -1.87
N ARG A 85 22.55 26.33 -2.86
CA ARG A 85 22.50 27.67 -3.46
C ARG A 85 22.17 28.77 -2.44
N LEU A 86 21.22 28.49 -1.55
CA LEU A 86 20.82 29.43 -0.50
C LEU A 86 21.96 29.66 0.51
N ARG A 87 22.72 28.61 0.85
CA ARG A 87 23.90 28.71 1.71
C ARG A 87 25.01 29.52 1.08
N ASP A 88 25.29 29.34 -0.21
CA ASP A 88 26.35 30.08 -0.91
C ASP A 88 26.05 31.59 -0.93
N LEU A 89 24.79 31.98 -1.08
CA LEU A 89 24.37 33.39 -1.08
C LEU A 89 24.32 34.00 0.32
N LEU A 90 23.73 33.30 1.30
CA LEU A 90 23.55 33.81 2.66
C LEU A 90 24.81 33.65 3.56
N GLY A 91 25.72 32.75 3.22
CA GLY A 91 26.96 32.53 3.97
C GLY A 91 27.93 33.73 3.97
N THR A 92 27.69 34.71 3.11
CA THR A 92 28.50 35.94 3.01
C THR A 92 27.96 37.07 3.91
N GLN A 93 26.82 36.89 4.58
CA GLN A 93 26.22 37.92 5.44
C GLN A 93 26.62 37.73 6.91
N GLU A 94 27.19 38.78 7.51
CA GLU A 94 27.52 38.81 8.95
C GLU A 94 26.23 38.79 9.80
N GLY A 95 26.19 37.93 10.83
CA GLY A 95 25.07 37.85 11.79
C GLY A 95 24.07 36.70 11.58
N ILE A 96 24.24 35.89 10.54
CA ILE A 96 23.43 34.70 10.25
C ILE A 96 24.17 33.42 10.66
N ARG A 97 23.52 32.55 11.43
CA ARG A 97 24.00 31.20 11.76
C ARG A 97 23.09 30.16 11.11
N ILE A 98 23.68 29.13 10.51
CA ILE A 98 22.96 28.04 9.85
C ILE A 98 22.88 26.85 10.81
N GLU A 99 21.67 26.40 11.13
CA GLU A 99 21.40 25.20 11.93
C GLU A 99 20.55 24.22 11.11
N GLY A 100 21.20 23.21 10.53
CA GLY A 100 20.52 22.25 9.66
C GLY A 100 19.96 22.91 8.40
N ASP A 101 18.63 22.98 8.30
CA ASP A 101 17.87 23.63 7.23
C ASP A 101 17.36 25.04 7.61
N ARG A 102 17.77 25.57 8.77
CA ARG A 102 17.25 26.82 9.33
C ARG A 102 18.32 27.91 9.38
N PHE A 103 17.88 29.14 9.09
CA PHE A 103 18.67 30.35 9.25
C PHE A 103 18.27 31.04 10.55
N VAL A 104 19.21 31.08 11.50
CA VAL A 104 19.05 31.72 12.80
C VAL A 104 19.74 33.07 12.77
N PHE A 105 19.01 34.12 13.11
CA PHE A 105 19.50 35.50 13.12
C PHE A 105 19.84 35.93 14.55
N SER A 106 20.94 36.65 14.69
CA SER A 106 21.28 37.28 15.96
C SER A 106 20.27 38.39 16.27
N SER A 107 19.58 38.30 17.40
CA SER A 107 18.45 39.20 17.75
C SER A 107 18.83 40.68 17.81
N GLU A 108 20.12 40.99 18.01
CA GLU A 108 20.68 42.34 18.11
C GLU A 108 20.70 43.10 16.77
N VAL A 109 20.56 42.38 15.64
CA VAL A 109 20.56 42.98 14.29
C VAL A 109 19.15 43.36 13.84
N LEU A 110 18.15 42.56 14.26
CA LEU A 110 16.77 42.73 13.80
C LEU A 110 15.97 43.69 14.69
N PHE A 111 16.22 43.67 15.99
CA PHE A 111 15.45 44.41 16.98
C PHE A 111 16.36 45.32 17.81
N PRO A 112 15.89 46.54 18.17
CA PRO A 112 16.58 47.36 19.16
C PRO A 112 16.55 46.68 20.54
N PRO A 113 17.53 46.94 21.42
CA PRO A 113 17.60 46.31 22.74
C PRO A 113 16.35 46.60 23.57
N GLY A 114 15.66 45.54 24.01
CA GLY A 114 14.40 45.65 24.76
C GLY A 114 13.16 45.95 23.92
N GLY A 115 13.28 45.99 22.59
CA GLY A 115 12.17 46.20 21.66
C GLY A 115 11.72 44.91 20.97
N ALA A 116 10.44 44.87 20.57
CA ALA A 116 9.84 43.78 19.79
C ALA A 116 9.45 44.20 18.36
N GLN A 117 9.65 45.49 18.02
CA GLN A 117 9.45 46.00 16.66
C GLN A 117 10.78 45.95 15.88
N LEU A 118 10.69 45.57 14.61
CA LEU A 118 11.84 45.56 13.72
C LEU A 118 12.43 46.97 13.60
N SER A 119 13.75 47.05 13.61
CA SER A 119 14.45 48.28 13.27
C SER A 119 14.40 48.53 11.76
N ALA A 120 14.60 49.77 11.32
CA ALA A 120 14.67 50.09 9.88
C ALA A 120 15.80 49.31 9.15
N LEU A 121 16.89 49.02 9.87
CA LEU A 121 17.97 48.16 9.36
C LEU A 121 17.51 46.69 9.27
N GLY A 122 16.81 46.19 10.30
CA GLY A 122 16.24 44.84 10.32
C GLY A 122 15.21 44.60 9.22
N GLU A 123 14.35 45.58 8.93
CA GLU A 123 13.42 45.53 7.79
C GLU A 123 14.15 45.44 6.44
N GLY A 124 15.23 46.21 6.27
CA GLY A 124 16.08 46.16 5.08
C GLY A 124 16.76 44.81 4.87
N GLU A 125 17.25 44.18 5.94
CA GLU A 125 17.85 42.84 5.86
C GLU A 125 16.82 41.76 5.53
N ILE A 126 15.64 41.79 6.16
CA ILE A 126 14.55 40.85 5.84
C ILE A 126 14.11 41.02 4.38
N ALA A 127 14.02 42.26 3.88
CA ALA A 127 13.62 42.53 2.50
C ALA A 127 14.60 41.95 1.47
N LYS A 128 15.92 42.04 1.71
CA LYS A 128 16.95 41.42 0.85
C LYS A 128 16.79 39.90 0.78
N ILE A 129 16.56 39.26 1.93
CA ILE A 129 16.38 37.81 2.02
C ILE A 129 15.08 37.40 1.32
N ALA A 130 13.99 38.13 1.53
CA ALA A 130 12.71 37.86 0.88
C ALA A 130 12.78 38.03 -0.65
N ALA A 131 13.71 38.83 -1.17
CA ALA A 131 13.98 38.94 -2.60
C ALA A 131 14.79 37.74 -3.13
N ILE A 132 15.83 37.33 -2.40
CA ILE A 132 16.64 36.14 -2.73
C ILE A 132 15.79 34.87 -2.72
N LEU A 133 14.97 34.67 -1.66
CA LEU A 133 14.08 33.52 -1.56
C LEU A 133 13.05 33.48 -2.69
N ARG A 134 12.52 34.63 -3.12
CA ARG A 134 11.64 34.70 -4.30
C ARG A 134 12.38 34.32 -5.58
N GLY A 135 13.59 34.85 -5.79
CA GLY A 135 14.38 34.52 -6.97
C GLY A 135 14.72 33.04 -7.08
N ILE A 136 15.09 32.39 -5.98
CA ILE A 136 15.38 30.94 -5.98
C ILE A 136 14.08 30.12 -6.10
N ALA A 137 12.98 30.56 -5.48
CA ALA A 137 11.68 29.90 -5.62
C ALA A 137 11.13 29.97 -7.06
N ASP A 138 11.39 31.06 -7.78
CA ASP A 138 10.99 31.22 -9.19
C ASP A 138 11.78 30.31 -10.15
N GLU A 139 12.93 29.79 -9.74
CA GLU A 139 13.70 28.76 -10.47
C GLU A 139 13.21 27.32 -10.23
N ILE A 140 12.26 27.12 -9.31
CA ILE A 140 11.73 25.79 -8.97
C ILE A 140 10.37 25.60 -9.69
N PRO A 141 10.24 24.60 -10.57
CA PRO A 141 8.95 24.25 -11.17
C PRO A 141 7.95 23.77 -10.10
N PRO A 142 6.63 23.98 -10.30
CA PRO A 142 5.59 23.55 -9.35
C PRO A 142 5.51 22.03 -9.18
#